data_AF-A0A971T3V0-F1
#
_entry.id   AF-A0A971T3V0-F1
#
_cell.length_a   1.000
_cell.length_b   1.000
_cell.length_c   1.000
_cell.angle_alpha   90.00
_cell.angle_beta   90.00
_cell.angle_gamma   90.00
#
_symmetry.space_group_name_H-M   'P 1'
#
loop_
_entity.id
_entity.type
_entity.pdbx_description
1 polymer ?
#
loop_
_entity_poly.entity_id
_entity_poly.type
_entity_poly.pdbx_seq_one_letter_code
_entity_poly.pdbx_strand_id
1 'polypeptide(L)'
;MIDLKKAATVFIGRRGENHFRKLEFDVSSLLGDEYLGETLTAIYKRPDGTAYPVVTSYSDGVLTWSPGAAETESVGVGQLEIRVTYEDVVGKSARVLTIVEEALADGIAEPPEPPAQEWLNQVLAALAAIDVNDTYALLNLTYNLLNDNYTLLGTTHDQMEIMRDTLYTRTGIILNHLHPVETASAPDMASRRASITFTGISAGSNIMLDNVTYLFVTALGSPAVNTVQVLVQSNLSDTVKKLAEAIRGVQDTANITYGSGTNPHPTCTGYWTKQRFSIGDVSVATGESLFLLEKSEDTNTALTLTSTAASTINPFIRMPHLRYVLSGNTTGSGGANSVRGPLHTILPIGSVVIGGQNNPLIPVPYDCHLVTICRQSDTTEKELDFYISNDEQTFTRISRSSPIGSDSSAEAQHVQIAMRQSRVPAGYGLYIRIGSNGTSATAYCDLKFTYHLYPAVLSAYN
;
A
#
# COMPACT_ATOMS: atom_id res chain seq x y z
N MET A 1 27.71 -66.80 6.66
CA MET A 1 27.90 -67.50 7.94
C MET A 1 28.37 -68.92 7.65
N ILE A 2 29.44 -69.36 8.32
CA ILE A 2 30.10 -70.66 8.09
C ILE A 2 29.55 -71.68 9.10
N ASP A 3 29.00 -72.78 8.59
CA ASP A 3 28.44 -73.88 9.39
C ASP A 3 29.56 -74.80 9.90
N LEU A 4 29.76 -74.84 11.22
CA LEU A 4 30.82 -75.60 11.87
C LEU A 4 30.54 -77.10 12.02
N LYS A 5 29.35 -77.58 11.62
CA LYS A 5 29.02 -79.02 11.60
C LYS A 5 29.59 -79.75 10.39
N LYS A 6 30.12 -79.03 9.39
CA LYS A 6 30.59 -79.59 8.12
C LYS A 6 32.01 -79.11 7.83
N ALA A 7 32.75 -79.92 7.07
CA ALA A 7 34.02 -79.47 6.51
C ALA A 7 33.75 -78.30 5.54
N ALA A 8 34.39 -77.17 5.78
CA ALA A 8 34.26 -75.97 4.97
C ALA A 8 35.64 -75.49 4.51
N THR A 9 35.69 -74.92 3.31
CA THR A 9 36.88 -74.25 2.79
C THR A 9 36.56 -72.78 2.62
N VAL A 10 37.39 -71.89 3.17
CA VAL A 10 37.10 -70.47 3.27
C VAL A 10 38.32 -69.64 2.86
N PHE A 11 38.09 -68.67 1.99
CA PHE A 11 39.10 -67.71 1.60
C PHE A 11 39.22 -66.61 2.66
N ILE A 12 40.41 -66.46 3.26
CA ILE A 12 40.62 -65.55 4.41
C ILE A 12 41.37 -64.27 4.05
N GLY A 13 41.97 -64.20 2.85
CA GLY A 13 42.61 -62.99 2.34
C GLY A 13 43.73 -63.27 1.35
N ARG A 14 44.28 -62.19 0.79
CA ARG A 14 45.53 -62.22 0.01
C ARG A 14 46.72 -61.87 0.87
N ARG A 15 47.92 -62.26 0.44
CA ARG A 15 49.17 -61.95 1.14
C ARG A 15 49.26 -60.46 1.49
N GLY A 16 49.43 -60.16 2.78
CA GLY A 16 49.54 -58.78 3.28
C GLY A 16 48.22 -58.03 3.51
N GLU A 17 47.05 -58.62 3.22
CA GLU A 17 45.76 -58.04 3.64
C GLU A 17 45.69 -57.98 5.17
N ASN A 18 45.23 -56.85 5.73
CA ASN A 18 45.20 -56.60 7.17
C ASN A 18 43.80 -56.14 7.64
N HIS A 19 43.07 -57.01 8.35
CA HIS A 19 41.73 -56.77 8.91
C HIS A 19 40.63 -56.38 7.91
N PHE A 20 40.85 -56.55 6.60
CA PHE A 20 39.88 -56.18 5.56
C PHE A 20 38.65 -57.11 5.55
N ARG A 21 38.87 -58.41 5.82
CA ARG A 21 37.81 -59.42 5.75
C ARG A 21 37.21 -59.68 7.12
N LYS A 22 35.94 -60.05 7.11
CA LYS A 22 35.17 -60.45 8.29
C LYS A 22 34.56 -61.82 8.03
N LEU A 23 34.97 -62.80 8.84
CA LEU A 23 34.53 -64.18 8.77
C LEU A 23 33.59 -64.46 9.95
N GLU A 24 32.38 -64.90 9.67
CA GLU A 24 31.34 -65.12 10.67
C GLU A 24 30.99 -66.61 10.73
N PHE A 25 31.18 -67.21 11.90
CA PHE A 25 30.97 -68.63 12.17
C PHE A 25 29.73 -68.84 13.03
N ASP A 26 28.88 -69.78 12.64
CA ASP A 26 27.77 -70.26 13.46
C ASP A 26 28.30 -71.24 14.52
N VAL A 27 28.33 -70.80 15.77
CA VAL A 27 28.84 -71.58 16.91
C VAL A 27 27.73 -72.21 17.75
N SER A 28 26.46 -72.08 17.34
CA SER A 28 25.31 -72.65 18.07
C SER A 28 25.47 -74.15 18.36
N SER A 29 26.07 -74.88 17.42
CA SER A 29 26.36 -76.32 17.54
C SER A 29 27.36 -76.70 18.63
N LEU A 30 28.23 -75.78 19.02
CA LEU A 30 29.26 -75.99 20.03
C LEU A 30 28.82 -75.50 21.42
N LEU A 31 27.99 -74.45 21.47
CA LEU A 31 27.58 -73.85 22.74
C LEU A 31 26.37 -74.54 23.38
N GLY A 32 25.39 -74.99 22.57
CA GLY A 32 24.11 -75.45 23.11
C GLY A 32 23.46 -74.40 24.04
N ASP A 33 22.75 -74.87 25.08
CA ASP A 33 22.21 -74.03 26.16
C ASP A 33 23.14 -73.92 27.38
N GLU A 34 24.30 -74.61 27.35
CA GLU A 34 25.14 -74.87 28.54
C GLU A 34 26.42 -74.03 28.60
N TYR A 35 26.97 -73.59 27.46
CA TYR A 35 28.25 -72.88 27.41
C TYR A 35 28.11 -71.42 26.98
N LEU A 36 28.85 -70.53 27.64
CA LEU A 36 28.91 -69.11 27.29
C LEU A 36 29.94 -68.87 26.17
N GLY A 37 29.72 -67.86 25.34
CA GLY A 37 30.62 -67.52 24.23
C GLY A 37 32.07 -67.18 24.65
N GLU A 38 32.30 -66.79 25.90
CA GLU A 38 33.64 -66.54 26.47
C GLU A 38 34.52 -67.80 26.55
N THR A 39 33.90 -68.99 26.51
CA THR A 39 34.61 -70.28 26.50
C THR A 39 35.16 -70.66 25.12
N LEU A 40 34.85 -69.86 24.09
CA LEU A 40 35.27 -70.13 22.72
C LEU A 40 36.70 -69.63 22.46
N THR A 41 37.49 -70.47 21.82
CA THR A 41 38.81 -70.09 21.29
C THR A 41 38.93 -70.60 19.86
N ALA A 42 39.27 -69.71 18.94
CA ALA A 42 39.62 -70.07 17.58
C ALA A 42 41.13 -70.28 17.47
N ILE A 43 41.56 -71.48 17.08
CA ILE A 43 42.96 -71.81 16.83
C ILE A 43 43.18 -71.83 15.33
N TYR A 44 44.05 -70.94 14.85
CA TYR A 44 44.46 -70.88 13.46
C TYR A 44 45.83 -71.52 13.29
N LYS A 45 45.94 -72.43 12.33
CA LYS A 45 47.19 -72.97 11.81
C LYS A 45 47.43 -72.40 10.42
N ARG A 46 48.44 -71.54 10.33
CA ARG A 46 48.87 -70.89 9.09
C ARG A 46 49.45 -71.91 8.09
N PRO A 47 49.47 -71.61 6.77
CA PRO A 47 50.07 -72.50 5.76
C PRO A 47 51.52 -72.96 6.05
N ASP A 48 52.31 -72.14 6.76
CA ASP A 48 53.68 -72.49 7.17
C ASP A 48 53.76 -73.52 8.32
N GLY A 49 52.61 -73.89 8.89
CA GLY A 49 52.49 -74.85 9.98
C GLY A 49 52.40 -74.24 11.37
N THR A 50 52.57 -72.93 11.52
CA THR A 50 52.50 -72.22 12.81
C THR A 50 51.05 -72.18 13.30
N ALA A 51 50.79 -72.65 14.52
CA ALA A 51 49.45 -72.69 15.11
C ALA A 51 49.35 -71.81 16.36
N TYR A 52 48.35 -70.93 16.43
CA TYR A 52 48.14 -70.01 17.54
C TYR A 52 46.66 -69.60 17.68
N PRO A 53 46.22 -69.18 18.88
CA PRO A 53 44.88 -68.62 19.05
C PRO A 53 44.77 -67.27 18.34
N VAL A 54 43.67 -67.07 17.62
CA VAL A 54 43.36 -65.79 16.96
C VAL A 54 42.33 -65.00 17.75
N VAL A 55 42.42 -63.68 17.67
CA VAL A 55 41.47 -62.77 18.32
C VAL A 55 40.15 -62.85 17.58
N THR A 56 39.07 -63.10 18.34
CA THR A 56 37.71 -63.18 17.81
C THR A 56 36.77 -62.37 18.70
N SER A 57 35.63 -61.97 18.16
CA SER A 57 34.54 -61.35 18.92
C SER A 57 33.28 -62.19 18.80
N TYR A 58 32.57 -62.37 19.90
CA TYR A 58 31.32 -63.12 19.95
C TYR A 58 30.14 -62.20 20.21
N SER A 59 29.07 -62.35 19.42
CA SER A 59 27.79 -61.66 19.62
C SER A 59 26.66 -62.51 19.04
N ASP A 60 25.57 -62.67 19.79
CA ASP A 60 24.31 -63.27 19.31
C ASP A 60 24.47 -64.63 18.59
N GLY A 61 25.27 -65.55 19.17
CA GLY A 61 25.46 -66.90 18.60
C GLY A 61 26.47 -66.98 17.45
N VAL A 62 27.10 -65.86 17.10
CA VAL A 62 28.05 -65.77 15.97
C VAL A 62 29.44 -65.38 16.48
N LEU A 63 30.44 -66.18 16.12
CA LEU A 63 31.84 -65.86 16.36
C LEU A 63 32.42 -65.18 15.11
N THR A 64 33.00 -64.00 15.28
CA THR A 64 33.59 -63.20 14.21
C THR A 64 35.11 -63.21 14.31
N TRP A 65 35.78 -63.40 13.17
CA TRP A 65 37.21 -63.25 13.03
C TRP A 65 37.56 -62.33 11.85
N SER A 66 38.52 -61.42 12.06
CA SER A 66 39.09 -60.58 11.02
C SER A 66 40.59 -60.85 10.91
N PRO A 67 41.04 -61.60 9.88
CA PRO A 67 42.45 -61.94 9.71
C PRO A 67 43.31 -60.69 9.52
N GLY A 68 44.40 -60.58 10.28
CA GLY A 68 45.37 -59.49 10.17
C GLY A 68 46.54 -59.85 9.28
N ALA A 69 47.53 -58.95 9.21
CA ALA A 69 48.72 -59.10 8.39
C ALA A 69 49.53 -60.37 8.72
N ALA A 70 49.51 -60.83 9.98
CA ALA A 70 50.17 -62.06 10.39
C ALA A 70 49.45 -63.29 9.82
N GLU A 71 48.12 -63.31 9.85
CA GLU A 71 47.31 -64.44 9.40
C GLU A 71 47.41 -64.67 7.88
N THR A 72 47.63 -63.60 7.13
CA THR A 72 47.76 -63.59 5.66
C THR A 72 49.21 -63.61 5.18
N GLU A 73 50.21 -63.71 6.07
CA GLU A 73 51.63 -63.60 5.71
C GLU A 73 52.11 -64.70 4.75
N SER A 74 51.60 -65.93 4.93
CA SER A 74 52.01 -67.10 4.15
C SER A 74 50.88 -67.55 3.22
N VAL A 75 51.19 -67.67 1.94
CA VAL A 75 50.25 -68.14 0.91
C VAL A 75 50.09 -69.65 0.98
N GLY A 76 48.86 -70.13 0.74
CA GLY A 76 48.54 -71.55 0.70
C GLY A 76 47.32 -71.90 1.56
N VAL A 77 47.25 -73.17 1.95
CA VAL A 77 46.12 -73.73 2.69
C VAL A 77 46.45 -73.82 4.18
N GLY A 78 45.74 -73.05 4.99
CA GLY A 78 45.77 -73.11 6.44
C GLY A 78 44.57 -73.89 6.98
N GLN A 79 44.45 -73.94 8.31
CA GLN A 79 43.39 -74.66 9.00
C GLN A 79 42.94 -73.88 10.23
N LEU A 80 41.63 -73.78 10.44
CA LEU A 80 41.03 -73.17 11.62
C LEU A 80 40.16 -74.20 12.33
N GLU A 81 40.24 -74.22 13.66
CA GLU A 81 39.38 -75.02 14.53
C GLU A 81 38.87 -74.15 15.67
N ILE A 82 37.55 -74.12 15.88
CA ILE A 82 36.94 -73.44 17.01
C ILE A 82 36.72 -74.46 18.12
N ARG A 83 37.14 -74.10 19.33
CA ARG A 83 37.08 -74.95 20.51
C ARG A 83 36.25 -74.30 21.60
N VAL A 84 35.49 -75.11 22.33
CA VAL A 84 34.90 -74.75 23.62
C VAL A 84 35.76 -75.40 24.69
N THR A 85 36.19 -74.63 25.69
CA THR A 85 36.86 -75.16 26.89
C THR A 85 36.17 -74.62 28.14
N TYR A 86 35.57 -75.49 28.93
CA TYR A 86 34.92 -75.15 30.20
C TYR A 86 35.22 -76.23 31.23
N GLU A 87 35.92 -75.88 32.30
CA GLU A 87 36.48 -76.83 33.27
C GLU A 87 37.26 -77.97 32.57
N ASP A 88 36.83 -79.22 32.72
CA ASP A 88 37.45 -80.40 32.10
C ASP A 88 36.83 -80.78 30.74
N VAL A 89 35.85 -80.01 30.23
CA VAL A 89 35.16 -80.27 28.97
C VAL A 89 35.82 -79.55 27.79
N VAL A 90 36.13 -80.29 26.73
CA VAL A 90 36.66 -79.77 25.47
C VAL A 90 35.79 -80.19 24.29
N GLY A 91 35.09 -79.24 23.69
CA GLY A 91 34.38 -79.39 22.41
C GLY A 91 35.22 -78.85 21.25
N LYS A 92 35.14 -79.48 20.07
CA LYS A 92 35.87 -79.03 18.87
C LYS A 92 34.95 -79.00 17.66
N SER A 93 35.05 -77.94 16.85
CA SER A 93 34.37 -77.84 15.56
C SER A 93 34.93 -78.85 14.55
N ALA A 94 34.22 -79.04 13.42
CA ALA A 94 34.88 -79.52 12.22
C ALA A 94 36.03 -78.58 11.83
N ARG A 95 37.07 -79.12 11.19
CA ARG A 95 38.20 -78.31 10.69
C ARG A 95 37.76 -77.50 9.47
N VAL A 96 37.98 -76.20 9.53
CA VAL A 96 37.80 -75.28 8.41
C VAL A 96 39.13 -75.14 7.68
N LEU A 97 39.18 -75.46 6.39
CA LEU A 97 40.35 -75.16 5.56
C LEU A 97 40.32 -73.67 5.22
N THR A 98 41.43 -72.97 5.44
CA THR A 98 41.55 -71.56 5.06
C THR A 98 42.44 -71.45 3.83
N ILE A 99 42.14 -70.52 2.93
CA ILE A 99 42.96 -70.24 1.76
C ILE A 99 43.47 -68.80 1.87
N VAL A 100 44.79 -68.65 1.77
CA VAL A 100 45.47 -67.39 1.51
C VAL A 100 46.00 -67.44 0.08
N GLU A 101 45.62 -66.47 -0.75
CA GLU A 101 46.11 -66.35 -2.14
C GLU A 101 47.28 -65.36 -2.22
N GLU A 102 48.10 -65.48 -3.27
CA GLU A 102 49.08 -64.44 -3.61
C GLU A 102 48.39 -63.09 -3.84
N ALA A 103 49.02 -62.02 -3.35
CA ALA A 103 48.67 -60.66 -3.76
C ALA A 103 49.33 -60.35 -5.11
N LEU A 104 48.82 -59.34 -5.82
CA LEU A 104 49.44 -58.88 -7.07
C LEU A 104 50.82 -58.20 -6.82
N ALA A 105 51.05 -57.70 -5.60
CA ALA A 105 52.33 -57.16 -5.12
C ALA A 105 52.38 -57.24 -3.57
N ASP A 106 53.55 -57.51 -2.99
CA ASP A 106 53.76 -57.57 -1.53
C ASP A 106 53.89 -56.16 -0.92
N GLY A 107 53.18 -55.88 0.18
CA GLY A 107 53.34 -54.66 0.99
C GLY A 107 52.42 -53.49 0.61
N ILE A 108 52.45 -52.41 1.42
CA ILE A 108 51.83 -51.13 1.07
C ILE A 108 52.74 -50.51 0.00
N ALA A 109 52.24 -50.39 -1.24
CA ALA A 109 53.03 -49.94 -2.39
C ALA A 109 53.88 -48.71 -2.05
N GLU A 110 55.20 -48.79 -2.30
CA GLU A 110 56.04 -47.60 -2.38
C GLU A 110 55.47 -46.66 -3.46
N PRO A 111 55.59 -45.32 -3.30
CA PRO A 111 55.08 -44.37 -4.29
C PRO A 111 55.61 -44.72 -5.69
N PRO A 112 54.79 -44.64 -6.75
CA PRO A 112 55.22 -45.12 -8.07
C PRO A 112 56.42 -44.33 -8.59
N GLU A 113 57.44 -45.04 -9.07
CA GLU A 113 58.51 -44.50 -9.92
C GLU A 113 57.94 -43.85 -11.22
N PRO A 114 58.67 -42.91 -11.87
CA PRO A 114 58.14 -41.91 -12.81
C PRO A 114 57.25 -42.52 -13.91
N PRO A 115 56.00 -42.04 -14.12
CA PRO A 115 55.62 -40.62 -14.28
C PRO A 115 54.72 -40.02 -13.17
N ALA A 116 54.45 -40.75 -12.09
CA ALA A 116 53.60 -40.24 -11.01
C ALA A 116 54.27 -39.13 -10.18
N GLN A 117 55.60 -39.20 -9.98
CA GLN A 117 56.36 -38.15 -9.30
C GLN A 117 56.40 -36.83 -10.08
N GLU A 118 56.48 -36.91 -11.41
CA GLU A 118 56.46 -35.74 -12.28
C GLU A 118 55.09 -35.06 -12.23
N TRP A 119 54.01 -35.84 -12.25
CA TRP A 119 52.66 -35.32 -12.02
C TRP A 119 52.52 -34.67 -10.63
N LEU A 120 53.05 -35.29 -9.57
CA LEU A 120 53.03 -34.72 -8.22
C LEU A 120 53.81 -33.40 -8.14
N ASN A 121 54.97 -33.32 -8.78
CA ASN A 121 55.77 -32.09 -8.85
C ASN A 121 55.03 -30.99 -9.62
N GLN A 122 54.33 -31.34 -10.71
CA GLN A 122 53.48 -30.39 -11.44
C GLN A 122 52.31 -29.89 -10.57
N VAL A 123 51.69 -30.77 -9.78
CA VAL A 123 50.64 -30.39 -8.82
C VAL A 123 51.19 -29.46 -7.72
N LEU A 124 52.37 -29.76 -7.16
CA LEU A 124 53.01 -28.93 -6.14
C LEU A 124 53.47 -27.57 -6.69
N ALA A 125 53.99 -27.52 -7.92
CA ALA A 125 54.35 -26.28 -8.59
C ALA A 125 53.10 -25.43 -8.90
N ALA A 126 52.02 -26.05 -9.37
CA ALA A 126 50.75 -25.37 -9.57
C ALA A 126 50.17 -24.83 -8.26
N LEU A 127 50.31 -25.58 -7.16
CA LEU A 127 49.88 -25.14 -5.82
C LEU A 127 50.73 -23.98 -5.29
N ALA A 128 52.05 -24.01 -5.49
CA ALA A 128 52.96 -22.94 -5.08
C ALA A 128 52.78 -21.65 -5.92
N ALA A 129 52.27 -21.78 -7.15
CA ALA A 129 51.92 -20.64 -8.00
C ALA A 129 50.60 -19.94 -7.58
N ILE A 130 49.80 -20.54 -6.69
CA ILE A 130 48.61 -19.88 -6.12
C ILE A 130 49.09 -18.88 -5.06
N ASP A 131 49.07 -17.60 -5.40
CA ASP A 131 49.26 -16.54 -4.40
C ASP A 131 47.94 -16.35 -3.62
N VAL A 132 47.95 -16.89 -2.40
CA VAL A 132 46.84 -16.78 -1.47
C VAL A 132 46.60 -15.32 -1.08
N ASN A 133 47.62 -14.47 -1.04
CA ASN A 133 47.47 -13.04 -0.75
C ASN A 133 46.76 -12.30 -1.88
N ASP A 134 47.08 -12.61 -3.14
CA ASP A 134 46.38 -12.03 -4.30
C ASP A 134 44.92 -12.48 -4.32
N THR A 135 44.66 -13.74 -3.96
CA THR A 135 43.29 -14.27 -3.82
C THR A 135 42.52 -13.54 -2.71
N TYR A 136 43.15 -13.30 -1.56
CA TYR A 136 42.57 -12.51 -0.47
C TYR A 136 42.36 -11.04 -0.85
N ALA A 137 43.29 -10.44 -1.59
CA ALA A 137 43.18 -9.06 -2.07
C ALA A 137 42.02 -8.91 -3.05
N LEU A 138 41.85 -9.86 -3.99
CA LEU A 138 40.74 -9.88 -4.92
C LEU A 138 39.40 -10.10 -4.20
N LEU A 139 39.37 -10.97 -3.19
CA LEU A 139 38.18 -11.19 -2.36
C LEU A 139 37.80 -9.91 -1.59
N ASN A 140 38.77 -9.23 -0.99
CA ASN A 140 38.54 -7.98 -0.27
C ASN A 140 38.07 -6.85 -1.21
N LEU A 141 38.67 -6.74 -2.40
CA LEU A 141 38.23 -5.81 -3.43
C LEU A 141 36.77 -6.08 -3.85
N THR A 142 36.43 -7.35 -4.07
CA THR A 142 35.07 -7.78 -4.43
C THR A 142 34.07 -7.47 -3.30
N TYR A 143 34.47 -7.71 -2.05
CA TYR A 143 33.65 -7.40 -0.87
C TYR A 143 33.39 -5.89 -0.75
N ASN A 144 34.41 -5.05 -0.92
CA ASN A 144 34.27 -3.60 -0.87
C ASN A 144 33.38 -3.08 -1.99
N LEU A 145 33.58 -3.55 -3.22
CA LEU A 145 32.72 -3.22 -4.36
C LEU A 145 31.25 -3.61 -4.11
N LEU A 146 31.02 -4.78 -3.51
CA LEU A 146 29.67 -5.23 -3.17
C LEU A 146 29.04 -4.32 -2.09
N ASN A 147 29.81 -3.94 -1.07
CA ASN A 147 29.35 -3.05 0.00
C ASN A 147 29.03 -1.63 -0.53
N ASP A 148 29.87 -1.09 -1.41
CA ASP A 148 29.65 0.21 -2.04
C ASP A 148 28.40 0.18 -2.92
N ASN A 149 28.20 -0.90 -3.69
CA ASN A 149 26.99 -1.10 -4.48
C ASN A 149 25.74 -1.23 -3.62
N TYR A 150 25.81 -1.93 -2.48
CA TYR A 150 24.71 -2.01 -1.52
C TYR A 150 24.34 -0.64 -0.96
N THR A 151 25.34 0.17 -0.60
CA THR A 151 25.14 1.54 -0.10
C THR A 151 24.54 2.46 -1.17
N LEU A 152 25.03 2.37 -2.41
CA LEU A 152 24.49 3.13 -3.53
C LEU A 152 23.04 2.74 -3.84
N LEU A 153 22.73 1.44 -3.78
CA LEU A 153 21.37 0.94 -4.00
C LEU A 153 20.41 1.40 -2.91
N GLY A 154 20.83 1.38 -1.65
CA GLY A 154 20.06 1.93 -0.53
C GLY A 154 19.79 3.43 -0.70
N THR A 155 20.82 4.21 -1.02
CA THR A 155 20.68 5.65 -1.28
C THR A 155 19.73 5.92 -2.45
N THR A 156 19.82 5.13 -3.52
CA THR A 156 18.95 5.24 -4.69
C THR A 156 17.51 4.90 -4.32
N HIS A 157 17.30 3.85 -3.51
CA HIS A 157 15.97 3.47 -3.03
C HIS A 157 15.30 4.61 -2.26
N ASP A 158 16.01 5.19 -1.29
CA ASP A 158 15.51 6.32 -0.48
C ASP A 158 15.15 7.53 -1.37
N GLN A 159 16.00 7.83 -2.36
CA GLN A 159 15.72 8.91 -3.32
C GLN A 159 14.48 8.62 -4.18
N MET A 160 14.27 7.36 -4.61
CA MET A 160 13.07 6.98 -5.36
C MET A 160 11.81 7.03 -4.50
N GLU A 161 11.89 6.67 -3.21
CA GLU A 161 10.76 6.82 -2.28
C GLU A 161 10.37 8.28 -2.12
N ILE A 162 11.35 9.16 -1.89
CA ILE A 162 11.14 10.62 -1.82
C ILE A 162 10.54 11.15 -3.12
N MET A 163 11.04 10.70 -4.27
CA MET A 163 10.50 11.08 -5.58
C MET A 163 9.05 10.60 -5.76
N ARG A 164 8.74 9.35 -5.43
CA ARG A 164 7.39 8.77 -5.46
C ARG A 164 6.44 9.61 -4.61
N ASP A 165 6.82 9.90 -3.37
CA ASP A 165 5.98 10.65 -2.43
C ASP A 165 5.79 12.09 -2.91
N THR A 166 6.83 12.71 -3.47
CA THR A 166 6.75 14.02 -4.11
C THR A 166 5.82 14.00 -5.33
N LEU A 167 5.87 12.96 -6.15
CA LEU A 167 5.02 12.81 -7.33
C LEU A 167 3.56 12.57 -6.95
N TYR A 168 3.25 11.67 -6.02
CA TYR A 168 1.88 11.45 -5.54
C TYR A 168 1.29 12.72 -4.93
N THR A 169 2.10 13.44 -4.19
CA THR A 169 1.74 14.73 -3.62
C THR A 169 1.46 15.76 -4.72
N ARG A 170 2.35 15.89 -5.73
CA ARG A 170 2.16 16.80 -6.88
C ARG A 170 0.96 16.43 -7.74
N THR A 171 0.70 15.14 -7.95
CA THR A 171 -0.50 14.64 -8.62
C THR A 171 -1.74 15.01 -7.81
N GLY A 172 -1.72 14.86 -6.49
CA GLY A 172 -2.80 15.36 -5.60
C GLY A 172 -3.01 16.88 -5.70
N ILE A 173 -1.93 17.66 -5.84
CA ILE A 173 -1.99 19.12 -6.04
C ILE A 173 -2.61 19.47 -7.41
N ILE A 174 -2.18 18.82 -8.49
CA ILE A 174 -2.74 19.02 -9.84
C ILE A 174 -4.22 18.64 -9.86
N LEU A 175 -4.59 17.52 -9.23
CA LEU A 175 -5.97 17.07 -9.14
C LEU A 175 -6.83 17.97 -8.24
N ASN A 176 -6.28 18.55 -7.17
CA ASN A 176 -6.97 19.55 -6.34
C ASN A 176 -7.10 20.91 -7.04
N HIS A 177 -6.19 21.27 -7.93
CA HIS A 177 -6.34 22.40 -8.86
C HIS A 177 -7.30 22.09 -10.03
N LEU A 178 -7.69 20.82 -10.18
CA LEU A 178 -8.61 20.30 -11.19
C LEU A 178 -9.89 19.72 -10.55
N HIS A 179 -10.44 20.26 -9.46
CA HIS A 179 -11.85 19.99 -9.09
C HIS A 179 -12.38 20.78 -7.87
N PRO A 180 -13.69 21.10 -7.74
CA PRO A 180 -14.73 21.39 -8.72
C PRO A 180 -15.19 22.84 -8.56
N VAL A 181 -14.34 23.82 -8.72
CA VAL A 181 -14.87 25.14 -9.07
C VAL A 181 -13.94 25.65 -10.16
N GLU A 182 -14.47 25.61 -11.39
CA GLU A 182 -14.05 26.26 -12.64
C GLU A 182 -12.54 26.42 -12.92
N THR A 183 -12.01 25.54 -13.78
CA THR A 183 -10.80 25.81 -14.58
C THR A 183 -11.17 26.55 -15.88
N ALA A 184 -10.28 27.44 -16.31
CA ALA A 184 -10.51 28.58 -17.18
C ALA A 184 -10.92 28.33 -18.65
N SER A 185 -11.38 27.14 -19.07
CA SER A 185 -11.48 26.80 -20.51
C SER A 185 -12.84 26.37 -21.07
N ALA A 186 -13.87 25.97 -20.30
CA ALA A 186 -15.17 25.62 -20.88
C ALA A 186 -16.32 25.49 -19.86
N PRO A 187 -17.17 26.52 -19.64
CA PRO A 187 -18.33 26.38 -18.75
C PRO A 187 -19.40 25.40 -19.26
N ASP A 188 -19.43 25.12 -20.57
CA ASP A 188 -20.33 24.12 -21.17
C ASP A 188 -19.93 22.65 -20.89
N MET A 189 -18.80 22.42 -20.21
CA MET A 189 -18.27 21.10 -19.88
C MET A 189 -18.21 20.81 -18.36
N ALA A 190 -18.52 21.81 -17.51
CA ALA A 190 -18.38 21.69 -16.06
C ALA A 190 -19.63 21.10 -15.38
N SER A 191 -19.42 20.42 -14.25
CA SER A 191 -20.41 19.68 -13.47
C SER A 191 -21.72 20.44 -13.22
N ARG A 192 -22.84 19.70 -13.18
CA ARG A 192 -24.16 20.30 -12.96
C ARG A 192 -24.32 20.86 -11.56
N ARG A 193 -25.15 21.88 -11.46
CA ARG A 193 -25.45 22.61 -10.22
C ARG A 193 -26.93 22.50 -9.90
N ALA A 194 -27.26 22.40 -8.63
CA ALA A 194 -28.62 22.42 -8.14
C ALA A 194 -28.70 23.29 -6.88
N SER A 195 -29.93 23.69 -6.53
CA SER A 195 -30.19 24.26 -5.21
C SER A 195 -31.52 23.75 -4.69
N ILE A 196 -31.60 23.59 -3.37
CA ILE A 196 -32.84 23.27 -2.68
C ILE A 196 -33.01 24.28 -1.56
N THR A 197 -34.18 24.92 -1.50
CA THR A 197 -34.51 25.89 -0.46
C THR A 197 -35.64 25.35 0.39
N PHE A 198 -35.36 25.11 1.66
CA PHE A 198 -36.31 24.56 2.62
C PHE A 198 -37.10 25.68 3.28
N THR A 199 -38.42 25.51 3.37
CA THR A 199 -39.32 26.32 4.21
C THR A 199 -39.67 25.61 5.50
N GLY A 200 -39.47 24.29 5.56
CA GLY A 200 -39.61 23.50 6.78
C GLY A 200 -39.09 22.07 6.61
N ILE A 201 -38.50 21.54 7.67
CA ILE A 201 -38.04 20.16 7.78
C ILE A 201 -38.69 19.55 9.01
N SER A 202 -39.31 18.38 8.85
CA SER A 202 -39.89 17.59 9.94
C SER A 202 -39.23 16.23 10.03
N ALA A 203 -39.21 15.64 11.23
CA ALA A 203 -38.77 14.26 11.38
C ALA A 203 -39.66 13.32 10.53
N GLY A 204 -39.02 12.37 9.86
CA GLY A 204 -39.65 11.47 8.89
C GLY A 204 -39.63 11.98 7.45
N SER A 205 -39.44 13.29 7.23
CA SER A 205 -39.15 13.81 5.90
C SER A 205 -37.74 13.41 5.44
N ASN A 206 -37.48 13.49 4.15
CA ASN A 206 -36.18 13.15 3.57
C ASN A 206 -35.86 14.00 2.34
N ILE A 207 -34.59 13.98 1.99
CA ILE A 207 -34.07 14.37 0.68
C ILE A 207 -33.50 13.11 0.04
N MET A 208 -33.83 12.88 -1.23
CA MET A 208 -33.16 11.87 -2.03
C MET A 208 -32.25 12.58 -3.03
N LEU A 209 -30.95 12.33 -2.89
CA LEU A 209 -29.92 12.82 -3.79
C LEU A 209 -29.34 11.61 -4.51
N ASP A 210 -29.63 11.50 -5.80
CA ASP A 210 -29.36 10.32 -6.61
C ASP A 210 -29.95 9.04 -5.96
N ASN A 211 -29.07 8.16 -5.49
CA ASN A 211 -29.39 6.88 -4.84
C ASN A 211 -29.23 6.93 -3.31
N VAL A 212 -28.86 8.08 -2.72
CA VAL A 212 -28.69 8.26 -1.28
C VAL A 212 -29.89 9.00 -0.69
N THR A 213 -30.47 8.43 0.37
CA THR A 213 -31.57 9.04 1.13
C THR A 213 -31.03 9.70 2.40
N TYR A 214 -31.22 11.00 2.52
CA TYR A 214 -30.97 11.78 3.73
C TYR A 214 -32.27 11.89 4.53
N LEU A 215 -32.43 11.04 5.54
CA LEU A 215 -33.61 10.96 6.39
C LEU A 215 -33.46 11.86 7.62
N PHE A 216 -34.42 12.75 7.83
CA PHE A 216 -34.45 13.60 9.01
C PHE A 216 -35.11 12.87 10.19
N VAL A 217 -34.44 12.84 11.34
CA VAL A 217 -34.87 12.05 12.51
C VAL A 217 -34.84 12.88 13.80
N THR A 218 -35.61 12.47 14.82
CA THR A 218 -35.53 13.03 16.18
C THR A 218 -34.51 12.31 17.06
N ALA A 219 -34.04 11.13 16.65
CA ALA A 219 -33.00 10.36 17.31
C ALA A 219 -32.24 9.54 16.27
N LEU A 220 -30.91 9.47 16.41
CA LEU A 220 -30.05 8.65 15.55
C LEU A 220 -30.19 7.16 15.91
N GLY A 221 -30.04 6.30 14.92
CA GLY A 221 -30.09 4.85 15.05
C GLY A 221 -29.15 4.16 14.06
N SER A 222 -29.56 3.01 13.54
CA SER A 222 -28.81 2.27 12.52
C SER A 222 -29.46 2.46 11.15
N PRO A 223 -28.97 3.40 10.31
CA PRO A 223 -29.53 3.61 8.97
C PRO A 223 -29.30 2.40 8.06
N ALA A 224 -30.23 2.18 7.13
CA ALA A 224 -30.08 1.19 6.07
C ALA A 224 -28.95 1.56 5.09
N VAL A 225 -28.61 0.63 4.19
CA VAL A 225 -27.73 0.88 3.04
C VAL A 225 -28.23 2.10 2.26
N ASN A 226 -27.32 2.96 1.80
CA ASN A 226 -27.63 4.18 1.06
C ASN A 226 -28.53 5.18 1.82
N THR A 227 -28.65 5.06 3.14
CA THR A 227 -29.38 6.02 3.97
C THR A 227 -28.44 6.74 4.91
N VAL A 228 -28.60 8.04 5.04
CA VAL A 228 -27.93 8.87 6.04
C VAL A 228 -29.02 9.46 6.94
N GLN A 229 -28.89 9.29 8.25
CA GLN A 229 -29.76 9.95 9.21
C GLN A 229 -29.14 11.28 9.62
N VAL A 230 -29.95 12.35 9.57
CA VAL A 230 -29.61 13.69 10.01
C VAL A 230 -30.56 14.08 11.14
N LEU A 231 -30.01 14.37 12.33
CA LEU A 231 -30.80 14.79 13.48
C LEU A 231 -31.40 16.18 13.22
N VAL A 232 -32.71 16.32 13.37
CA VAL A 232 -33.40 17.62 13.28
C VAL A 232 -32.95 18.51 14.43
N GLN A 233 -32.51 19.72 14.10
CA GLN A 233 -31.97 20.68 15.05
C GLN A 233 -33.06 21.62 15.58
N SER A 234 -32.70 22.46 16.55
CA SER A 234 -33.62 23.43 17.17
C SER A 234 -34.21 24.45 16.18
N ASN A 235 -33.50 24.72 15.08
CA ASN A 235 -33.94 25.61 14.02
C ASN A 235 -33.61 25.02 12.64
N LEU A 236 -34.29 25.57 11.63
CA LEU A 236 -34.19 25.11 10.26
C LEU A 236 -32.76 25.28 9.70
N SER A 237 -32.12 26.39 10.02
CA SER A 237 -30.79 26.76 9.51
C SER A 237 -29.73 25.75 9.95
N ASP A 238 -29.70 25.42 11.24
CA ASP A 238 -28.81 24.39 11.78
C ASP A 238 -29.10 23.01 11.20
N THR A 239 -30.37 22.69 10.94
CA THR A 239 -30.75 21.41 10.31
C THR A 239 -30.22 21.31 8.88
N VAL A 240 -30.36 22.37 8.08
CA VAL A 240 -29.84 22.42 6.70
C VAL A 240 -28.31 22.44 6.70
N LYS A 241 -27.68 23.11 7.67
CA LYS A 241 -26.23 23.03 7.88
C LYS A 241 -25.75 21.60 8.14
N LYS A 242 -26.44 20.86 9.03
CA LYS A 242 -26.13 19.44 9.29
C LYS A 242 -26.36 18.56 8.08
N LEU A 243 -27.36 18.85 7.26
CA LEU A 243 -27.52 18.18 5.97
C LEU A 243 -26.32 18.43 5.03
N ALA A 244 -25.83 19.68 4.94
CA ALA A 244 -24.65 19.98 4.11
C ALA A 244 -23.39 19.26 4.61
N GLU A 245 -23.19 19.23 5.93
CA GLU A 245 -22.12 18.46 6.58
C GLU A 245 -22.25 16.96 6.28
N ALA A 246 -23.46 16.41 6.33
CA ALA A 246 -23.76 15.02 5.99
C ALA A 246 -23.44 14.69 4.53
N ILE A 247 -23.81 15.56 3.58
CA ILE A 247 -23.49 15.35 2.16
C ILE A 247 -21.97 15.36 1.93
N ARG A 248 -21.24 16.23 2.65
CA ARG A 248 -19.77 16.33 2.59
C ARG A 248 -19.04 15.20 3.33
N GLY A 249 -19.73 14.38 4.11
CA GLY A 249 -19.10 13.30 4.85
C GLY A 249 -18.40 13.74 6.14
N VAL A 250 -18.80 14.87 6.72
CA VAL A 250 -18.21 15.37 7.97
C VAL A 250 -18.51 14.39 9.11
N GLN A 251 -17.50 14.11 9.94
CA GLN A 251 -17.62 13.26 11.11
C GLN A 251 -18.27 14.03 12.27
N ASP A 252 -19.57 13.84 12.44
CA ASP A 252 -20.35 14.36 13.57
C ASP A 252 -21.30 13.27 14.06
N THR A 253 -20.79 12.39 14.93
CA THR A 253 -21.53 11.23 15.45
C THR A 253 -22.69 11.63 16.36
N ALA A 254 -22.76 12.87 16.81
CA ALA A 254 -23.85 13.38 17.64
C ALA A 254 -25.08 13.77 16.80
N ASN A 255 -24.87 14.16 15.53
CA ASN A 255 -25.94 14.69 14.67
C ASN A 255 -26.15 13.91 13.37
N ILE A 256 -25.21 13.06 12.96
CA ILE A 256 -25.22 12.37 11.67
C ILE A 256 -24.86 10.90 11.88
N THR A 257 -25.61 10.01 11.23
CA THR A 257 -25.24 8.59 11.14
C THR A 257 -25.33 8.13 9.69
N TYR A 258 -24.24 7.53 9.22
CA TYR A 258 -24.09 7.07 7.83
C TYR A 258 -24.38 5.58 7.72
N GLY A 259 -25.21 5.21 6.74
CA GLY A 259 -25.31 3.85 6.24
C GLY A 259 -24.08 3.50 5.39
N SER A 260 -23.90 2.21 5.10
CA SER A 260 -22.77 1.75 4.27
C SER A 260 -22.74 2.46 2.91
N GLY A 261 -21.55 2.93 2.49
CA GLY A 261 -21.31 3.50 1.15
C GLY A 261 -21.75 4.95 0.96
N THR A 262 -22.11 5.67 2.02
CA THR A 262 -22.70 7.02 1.93
C THR A 262 -21.81 8.17 2.39
N ASN A 263 -20.59 7.88 2.88
CA ASN A 263 -19.68 8.88 3.45
C ASN A 263 -18.35 8.96 2.68
N PRO A 264 -18.04 10.10 2.00
CA PRO A 264 -18.95 11.20 1.66
C PRO A 264 -19.94 10.78 0.57
N HIS A 265 -20.90 11.65 0.20
CA HIS A 265 -21.83 11.34 -0.89
C HIS A 265 -21.06 11.02 -2.20
N PRO A 266 -21.39 9.94 -2.92
CA PRO A 266 -20.57 9.45 -4.03
C PRO A 266 -20.52 10.41 -5.21
N THR A 267 -21.65 11.01 -5.59
CA THR A 267 -21.80 11.74 -6.87
C THR A 267 -21.90 13.25 -6.72
N CYS A 268 -22.01 13.77 -5.50
CA CYS A 268 -22.32 15.18 -5.25
C CYS A 268 -21.63 15.69 -3.98
N THR A 269 -21.51 17.00 -3.87
CA THR A 269 -21.16 17.71 -2.64
C THR A 269 -22.22 18.78 -2.36
N GLY A 270 -22.33 19.20 -1.10
CA GLY A 270 -23.34 20.16 -0.65
C GLY A 270 -22.72 21.24 0.22
N TYR A 271 -23.13 22.48 -0.02
CA TYR A 271 -22.66 23.65 0.72
C TYR A 271 -23.85 24.44 1.25
N TRP A 272 -23.77 24.79 2.52
CA TRP A 272 -24.74 25.66 3.17
C TRP A 272 -24.06 26.98 3.53
N THR A 273 -24.83 28.07 3.43
CA THR A 273 -24.46 29.35 4.03
C THR A 273 -25.70 29.93 4.67
N LYS A 274 -25.53 30.83 5.64
CA LYS A 274 -26.65 31.60 6.21
C LYS A 274 -27.36 32.50 5.19
N GLN A 275 -26.80 32.68 3.99
CA GLN A 275 -27.42 33.42 2.92
C GLN A 275 -28.12 32.47 1.95
N ARG A 276 -29.15 33.00 1.28
CA ARG A 276 -29.86 32.25 0.24
C ARG A 276 -28.95 32.01 -0.96
N PHE A 277 -29.23 30.94 -1.71
CA PHE A 277 -28.63 30.67 -3.02
C PHE A 277 -29.73 30.79 -4.09
N SER A 278 -29.37 31.26 -5.28
CA SER A 278 -30.26 31.27 -6.45
C SER A 278 -29.47 30.90 -7.67
N ILE A 279 -29.77 29.77 -8.30
CA ILE A 279 -29.08 29.32 -9.50
C ILE A 279 -30.13 29.01 -10.55
N GLY A 280 -30.06 29.73 -11.69
CA GLY A 280 -30.87 29.45 -12.87
C GLY A 280 -32.35 29.83 -12.78
N ASP A 281 -32.82 30.30 -11.62
CA ASP A 281 -34.21 30.69 -11.40
C ASP A 281 -34.40 32.21 -11.58
N VAL A 282 -35.64 32.66 -11.81
CA VAL A 282 -36.05 34.06 -11.95
C VAL A 282 -36.40 34.72 -10.62
N SER A 283 -36.47 33.94 -9.53
CA SER A 283 -36.77 34.43 -8.18
C SER A 283 -35.95 33.69 -7.13
N VAL A 284 -35.77 34.31 -5.96
CA VAL A 284 -35.08 33.69 -4.82
C VAL A 284 -36.12 33.22 -3.82
N ALA A 285 -36.32 31.89 -3.72
CA ALA A 285 -37.21 31.30 -2.74
C ALA A 285 -36.85 31.76 -1.32
N THR A 286 -37.86 31.98 -0.48
CA THR A 286 -37.66 32.28 0.95
C THR A 286 -37.37 31.00 1.72
N GLY A 287 -36.44 31.04 2.66
CA GLY A 287 -36.10 29.89 3.50
C GLY A 287 -34.59 29.68 3.60
N GLU A 288 -34.20 28.46 3.98
CA GLU A 288 -32.81 28.04 4.15
C GLU A 288 -32.36 27.26 2.91
N SER A 289 -31.34 27.76 2.23
CA SER A 289 -30.87 27.21 0.97
C SER A 289 -29.66 26.30 1.14
N LEU A 290 -29.63 25.23 0.35
CA LEU A 290 -28.49 24.35 0.17
C LEU A 290 -28.06 24.42 -1.29
N PHE A 291 -26.78 24.69 -1.54
CA PHE A 291 -26.17 24.61 -2.85
C PHE A 291 -25.60 23.20 -3.05
N LEU A 292 -25.86 22.61 -4.20
CA LEU A 292 -25.43 21.27 -4.55
C LEU A 292 -24.63 21.31 -5.85
N LEU A 293 -23.57 20.51 -5.86
CA LEU A 293 -22.65 20.44 -6.99
C LEU A 293 -22.31 18.98 -7.27
N GLU A 294 -22.46 18.61 -8.54
CA GLU A 294 -22.08 17.29 -9.01
C GLU A 294 -20.56 17.14 -9.05
N LYS A 295 -20.06 15.97 -8.65
CA LYS A 295 -18.63 15.65 -8.64
C LYS A 295 -18.11 15.15 -9.98
N SER A 296 -18.98 14.70 -10.88
CA SER A 296 -18.56 14.24 -12.20
C SER A 296 -18.63 15.38 -13.20
N GLU A 297 -17.52 15.61 -13.90
CA GLU A 297 -17.50 16.47 -15.07
C GLU A 297 -18.13 15.75 -16.26
N ASP A 298 -18.70 16.54 -17.18
CA ASP A 298 -19.26 16.09 -18.46
C ASP A 298 -20.21 14.87 -18.45
N THR A 299 -20.92 14.62 -17.36
CA THR A 299 -21.97 13.58 -17.33
C THR A 299 -23.30 14.11 -17.87
N ASN A 300 -23.99 13.24 -18.62
CA ASN A 300 -25.32 13.51 -19.19
C ASN A 300 -26.44 12.70 -18.52
N THR A 301 -26.10 11.74 -17.65
CA THR A 301 -27.08 10.94 -16.92
C THR A 301 -27.80 11.82 -15.91
N ALA A 302 -29.12 11.99 -15.99
CA ALA A 302 -29.88 12.83 -15.06
C ALA A 302 -29.60 12.44 -13.60
N LEU A 303 -29.21 13.41 -12.77
CA LEU A 303 -29.04 13.19 -11.34
C LEU A 303 -30.34 13.59 -10.62
N THR A 304 -30.92 12.65 -9.88
CA THR A 304 -32.21 12.87 -9.22
C THR A 304 -32.02 13.70 -7.96
N LEU A 305 -32.83 14.73 -7.79
CA LEU A 305 -32.94 15.49 -6.54
C LEU A 305 -34.41 15.64 -6.20
N THR A 306 -34.85 14.99 -5.13
CA THR A 306 -36.23 15.07 -4.64
C THR A 306 -36.25 15.26 -3.13
N SER A 307 -37.37 15.74 -2.62
CA SER A 307 -37.54 15.99 -1.19
C SER A 307 -38.99 15.74 -0.82
N THR A 308 -39.21 15.08 0.32
CA THR A 308 -40.51 15.04 0.98
C THR A 308 -40.65 16.14 2.03
N ALA A 309 -39.56 16.85 2.36
CA ALA A 309 -39.60 18.06 3.18
C ALA A 309 -40.18 19.24 2.39
N ALA A 310 -40.74 20.22 3.09
CA ALA A 310 -41.28 21.42 2.46
C ALA A 310 -40.14 22.25 1.86
N SER A 311 -40.01 22.20 0.53
CA SER A 311 -38.87 22.79 -0.19
C SER A 311 -39.19 23.13 -1.64
N THR A 312 -38.48 24.12 -2.17
CA THR A 312 -38.40 24.41 -3.61
C THR A 312 -37.08 23.88 -4.15
N ILE A 313 -37.13 23.07 -5.21
CA ILE A 313 -35.96 22.46 -5.83
C ILE A 313 -35.71 23.10 -7.19
N ASN A 314 -34.50 23.63 -7.37
CA ASN A 314 -33.91 23.91 -8.67
C ASN A 314 -33.03 22.71 -9.03
N PRO A 315 -33.44 21.88 -10.01
CA PRO A 315 -32.79 20.59 -10.29
C PRO A 315 -31.39 20.77 -10.85
N PHE A 316 -30.64 19.67 -10.97
CA PHE A 316 -29.31 19.68 -11.56
C PHE A 316 -29.37 20.11 -13.03
N ILE A 317 -28.80 21.27 -13.29
CA ILE A 317 -28.75 21.90 -14.61
C ILE A 317 -27.31 22.20 -15.00
N ARG A 318 -27.02 22.06 -16.29
CA ARG A 318 -25.80 22.56 -16.92
C ARG A 318 -26.13 23.92 -17.53
N MET A 319 -25.43 24.98 -17.14
CA MET A 319 -25.62 26.31 -17.71
C MET A 319 -24.28 26.98 -17.99
N PRO A 320 -24.10 27.63 -19.16
CA PRO A 320 -22.86 28.35 -19.51
C PRO A 320 -22.61 29.61 -18.68
N HIS A 321 -23.60 30.01 -17.88
CA HIS A 321 -23.61 31.20 -17.04
C HIS A 321 -24.42 30.94 -15.78
N LEU A 322 -24.15 31.73 -14.74
CA LEU A 322 -24.90 31.78 -13.50
C LEU A 322 -25.81 33.00 -13.50
N ARG A 323 -27.13 32.78 -13.41
CA ARG A 323 -28.10 33.86 -13.20
C ARG A 323 -28.15 34.27 -11.74
N TYR A 324 -27.75 35.51 -11.45
CA TYR A 324 -27.90 36.13 -10.13
C TYR A 324 -29.13 37.02 -10.10
N VAL A 325 -30.15 36.59 -9.37
CA VAL A 325 -31.35 37.39 -9.13
C VAL A 325 -31.10 38.38 -7.99
N LEU A 326 -31.42 39.65 -8.22
CA LEU A 326 -31.32 40.69 -7.20
C LEU A 326 -32.58 40.70 -6.34
N SER A 327 -32.55 40.03 -5.18
CA SER A 327 -33.66 40.07 -4.22
C SER A 327 -33.39 41.13 -3.16
N GLY A 328 -34.05 42.28 -3.27
CA GLY A 328 -33.79 43.44 -2.42
C GLY A 328 -34.07 43.23 -0.93
N ASN A 329 -33.12 43.68 -0.09
CA ASN A 329 -33.41 44.19 1.24
C ASN A 329 -33.33 45.72 1.13
N THR A 330 -34.47 46.41 1.14
CA THR A 330 -34.55 47.89 1.09
C THR A 330 -34.01 48.59 2.34
N THR A 331 -33.44 47.86 3.32
CA THR A 331 -33.13 48.42 4.65
C THR A 331 -31.71 48.17 5.19
N GLY A 332 -30.73 47.75 4.38
CA GLY A 332 -29.36 47.48 4.86
C GLY A 332 -28.27 48.42 4.35
N SER A 333 -27.92 49.45 5.13
CA SER A 333 -26.69 50.30 5.17
C SER A 333 -25.87 50.59 3.89
N GLY A 334 -26.44 50.52 2.68
CA GLY A 334 -25.73 50.65 1.41
C GLY A 334 -26.35 51.65 0.43
N GLY A 335 -26.92 52.75 0.93
CA GLY A 335 -27.63 53.76 0.13
C GLY A 335 -29.09 53.38 -0.06
N ALA A 336 -29.99 54.37 0.04
CA ALA A 336 -31.45 54.20 0.11
C ALA A 336 -32.11 53.47 -1.09
N ASN A 337 -31.34 53.06 -2.10
CA ASN A 337 -31.80 52.44 -3.34
C ASN A 337 -31.00 51.17 -3.74
N SER A 338 -30.31 50.46 -2.82
CA SER A 338 -29.50 49.28 -3.21
C SER A 338 -30.20 47.94 -2.98
N VAL A 339 -30.44 47.19 -4.06
CA VAL A 339 -30.81 45.75 -4.01
C VAL A 339 -29.55 44.88 -4.15
N ARG A 340 -29.48 43.76 -3.42
CA ARG A 340 -28.35 42.82 -3.52
C ARG A 340 -28.82 41.39 -3.69
N GLY A 341 -28.11 40.64 -4.51
CA GLY A 341 -28.39 39.23 -4.77
C GLY A 341 -27.93 38.29 -3.64
N PRO A 342 -28.20 37.00 -3.79
CA PRO A 342 -27.65 35.95 -2.93
C PRO A 342 -26.12 35.86 -3.04
N LEU A 343 -25.49 35.19 -2.07
CA LEU A 343 -24.07 34.82 -2.18
C LEU A 343 -23.92 33.56 -3.04
N HIS A 344 -22.80 33.45 -3.73
CA HIS A 344 -22.33 32.19 -4.32
C HIS A 344 -20.95 31.84 -3.80
N THR A 345 -20.72 30.55 -3.64
CA THR A 345 -19.43 30.00 -3.18
C THR A 345 -18.49 29.87 -4.37
N ILE A 346 -17.33 30.52 -4.28
CA ILE A 346 -16.21 30.32 -5.20
C ILE A 346 -15.26 29.27 -4.63
N LEU A 347 -14.93 29.39 -3.34
CA LEU A 347 -14.11 28.43 -2.64
C LEU A 347 -14.77 28.10 -1.28
N PRO A 348 -15.08 26.82 -0.99
CA PRO A 348 -15.62 26.43 0.31
C PRO A 348 -14.66 26.71 1.46
N ILE A 349 -15.21 26.78 2.69
CA ILE A 349 -14.38 26.79 3.89
C ILE A 349 -13.55 25.50 3.98
N GLY A 350 -12.29 25.64 4.43
CA GLY A 350 -11.39 24.51 4.61
C GLY A 350 -10.70 24.05 3.32
N SER A 351 -11.00 24.65 2.17
CA SER A 351 -10.19 24.47 0.98
C SER A 351 -8.74 24.91 1.25
N VAL A 352 -7.81 24.02 0.94
CA VAL A 352 -6.38 24.23 1.20
C VAL A 352 -5.71 24.70 -0.09
N VAL A 353 -5.17 25.91 -0.06
CA VAL A 353 -4.18 26.33 -1.06
C VAL A 353 -2.80 26.08 -0.48
N ILE A 354 -1.98 25.32 -1.21
CA ILE A 354 -0.67 24.89 -0.75
C ILE A 354 0.40 25.69 -1.47
N GLY A 355 1.38 26.21 -0.70
CA GLY A 355 2.49 27.00 -1.23
C GLY A 355 3.75 26.16 -1.38
N GLY A 356 4.31 26.12 -2.60
CA GLY A 356 5.69 25.72 -2.84
C GLY A 356 5.87 24.56 -3.82
N GLN A 357 6.77 24.74 -4.79
CA GLN A 357 7.36 23.62 -5.54
C GLN A 357 8.56 23.00 -4.80
N ASN A 358 9.12 23.71 -3.79
CA ASN A 358 10.42 23.44 -3.16
C ASN A 358 10.44 23.50 -1.61
N ASN A 359 9.29 23.70 -0.94
CA ASN A 359 9.19 23.81 0.54
C ASN A 359 8.12 22.86 1.10
N PRO A 360 8.10 22.59 2.44
CA PRO A 360 7.07 21.78 3.06
C PRO A 360 5.68 22.31 2.72
N LEU A 361 4.76 21.40 2.38
CA LEU A 361 3.38 21.74 2.05
C LEU A 361 2.65 22.31 3.26
N ILE A 362 2.65 23.62 3.38
CA ILE A 362 1.91 24.34 4.41
C ILE A 362 0.69 25.02 3.77
N PRO A 363 -0.48 25.05 4.43
CA PRO A 363 -1.58 25.91 4.04
C PRO A 363 -1.09 27.35 3.97
N VAL A 364 -1.26 28.00 2.81
CA VAL A 364 -0.88 29.39 2.62
C VAL A 364 -2.08 30.24 2.22
N PRO A 365 -2.03 31.56 2.47
CA PRO A 365 -2.95 32.48 1.85
C PRO A 365 -2.87 32.39 0.31
N TYR A 366 -3.97 32.70 -0.34
CA TYR A 366 -4.04 32.72 -1.80
C TYR A 366 -4.57 34.04 -2.32
N ASP A 367 -4.18 34.34 -3.55
CA ASP A 367 -4.70 35.45 -4.33
C ASP A 367 -5.74 34.89 -5.32
N CYS A 368 -6.88 35.56 -5.43
CA CYS A 368 -7.89 35.23 -6.42
C CYS A 368 -7.94 36.35 -7.46
N HIS A 369 -7.70 35.99 -8.72
CA HIS A 369 -7.95 36.87 -9.86
C HIS A 369 -9.20 36.39 -10.58
N LEU A 370 -10.30 37.12 -10.40
CA LEU A 370 -11.57 36.84 -11.06
C LEU A 370 -11.74 37.75 -12.26
N VAL A 371 -12.11 37.15 -13.38
CA VAL A 371 -12.54 37.77 -14.62
C VAL A 371 -13.97 37.31 -14.88
N THR A 372 -14.91 38.23 -15.05
CA THR A 372 -16.31 37.85 -15.37
C THR A 372 -16.84 38.57 -16.60
N ILE A 373 -17.74 37.90 -17.31
CA ILE A 373 -18.61 38.49 -18.33
C ILE A 373 -20.00 38.63 -17.71
N CYS A 374 -20.69 39.74 -17.94
CA CYS A 374 -21.97 40.06 -17.29
C CYS A 374 -23.02 40.54 -18.29
N ARG A 375 -24.16 39.85 -18.40
CA ARG A 375 -25.34 40.35 -19.11
C ARG A 375 -26.40 40.78 -18.09
N GLN A 376 -26.83 42.03 -18.14
CA GLN A 376 -27.79 42.59 -17.17
C GLN A 376 -29.22 42.59 -17.74
N SER A 377 -30.22 42.50 -16.87
CA SER A 377 -31.63 42.60 -17.25
C SER A 377 -32.17 44.03 -17.32
N ASP A 378 -31.43 45.00 -16.77
CA ASP A 378 -31.80 46.40 -16.65
C ASP A 378 -30.59 47.32 -16.78
N THR A 379 -30.83 48.63 -16.81
CA THR A 379 -29.81 49.66 -17.04
C THR A 379 -29.20 50.18 -15.73
N THR A 380 -29.40 49.50 -14.60
CA THR A 380 -28.91 50.00 -13.31
C THR A 380 -27.45 49.57 -13.10
N GLU A 381 -26.69 50.36 -12.35
CA GLU A 381 -25.28 50.04 -12.10
C GLU A 381 -25.19 48.78 -11.21
N LYS A 382 -24.18 47.93 -11.46
CA LYS A 382 -23.93 46.72 -10.67
C LYS A 382 -22.53 46.69 -10.10
N GLU A 383 -22.38 46.09 -8.93
CA GLU A 383 -21.09 45.88 -8.28
C GLU A 383 -20.97 44.43 -7.85
N LEU A 384 -19.78 43.84 -7.99
CA LEU A 384 -19.44 42.55 -7.39
C LEU A 384 -18.64 42.78 -6.11
N ASP A 385 -19.10 42.16 -5.03
CA ASP A 385 -18.45 42.20 -3.73
C ASP A 385 -17.86 40.81 -3.43
N PHE A 386 -16.58 40.77 -3.06
CA PHE A 386 -15.98 39.59 -2.46
C PHE A 386 -16.14 39.58 -0.96
N TYR A 387 -16.50 38.41 -0.46
CA TYR A 387 -16.63 38.12 0.95
C TYR A 387 -15.79 36.92 1.33
N ILE A 388 -15.25 36.94 2.54
CA ILE A 388 -14.67 35.75 3.18
C ILE A 388 -15.49 35.37 4.40
N SER A 389 -15.48 34.07 4.73
CA SER A 389 -16.10 33.54 5.94
C SER A 389 -15.36 32.30 6.41
N ASN A 390 -15.18 32.16 7.72
CA ASN A 390 -14.60 30.98 8.39
C ASN A 390 -15.66 30.17 9.17
N ASP A 391 -16.94 30.49 9.02
CA ASP A 391 -18.04 29.82 9.73
C ASP A 391 -19.32 29.66 8.89
N GLU A 392 -19.30 30.14 7.64
CA GLU A 392 -20.43 30.19 6.69
C GLU A 392 -21.65 30.99 7.21
N GLN A 393 -21.45 31.81 8.26
CA GLN A 393 -22.48 32.60 8.94
C GLN A 393 -22.15 34.09 8.97
N THR A 394 -20.92 34.42 9.32
CA THR A 394 -20.39 35.77 9.36
C THR A 394 -19.56 36.02 8.11
N PHE A 395 -19.89 37.09 7.40
CA PHE A 395 -19.28 37.40 6.11
C PHE A 395 -18.61 38.77 6.15
N THR A 396 -17.31 38.79 5.88
CA THR A 396 -16.51 40.01 5.84
C THR A 396 -16.24 40.40 4.40
N ARG A 397 -16.72 41.57 3.97
CA ARG A 397 -16.41 42.10 2.63
C ARG A 397 -14.95 42.49 2.59
N ILE A 398 -14.23 41.94 1.63
CA ILE A 398 -12.78 42.15 1.45
C ILE A 398 -12.45 42.99 0.21
N SER A 399 -13.33 42.98 -0.79
CA SER A 399 -13.15 43.75 -2.02
C SER A 399 -14.50 44.05 -2.66
N ARG A 400 -14.51 45.11 -3.47
CA ARG A 400 -15.63 45.55 -4.29
C ARG A 400 -15.09 45.90 -5.67
N SER A 401 -15.77 45.45 -6.71
CA SER A 401 -15.41 45.80 -8.08
C SER A 401 -15.61 47.28 -8.35
N SER A 402 -14.92 47.82 -9.35
CA SER A 402 -15.43 49.02 -10.02
C SER A 402 -16.86 48.74 -10.50
N PRO A 403 -17.78 49.71 -10.43
CA PRO A 403 -19.13 49.48 -10.89
C PRO A 403 -19.18 49.15 -12.39
N ILE A 404 -19.99 48.15 -12.74
CA ILE A 404 -20.39 47.86 -14.10
C ILE A 404 -21.35 48.97 -14.51
N GLY A 405 -20.90 49.85 -15.41
CA GLY A 405 -21.66 51.03 -15.82
C GLY A 405 -23.08 50.70 -16.30
N SER A 406 -23.98 51.66 -16.14
CA SER A 406 -25.32 51.62 -16.72
C SER A 406 -25.23 51.86 -18.23
N ASP A 407 -25.69 50.91 -19.04
CA ASP A 407 -25.85 51.12 -20.47
C ASP A 407 -27.33 51.07 -20.84
N SER A 408 -27.74 52.07 -21.61
CA SER A 408 -29.11 52.26 -22.06
C SER A 408 -29.41 51.48 -23.35
N SER A 409 -28.37 50.98 -24.02
CA SER A 409 -28.52 50.01 -25.10
C SER A 409 -28.76 48.64 -24.45
N ALA A 410 -29.88 47.98 -24.76
CA ALA A 410 -30.24 46.67 -24.23
C ALA A 410 -29.34 45.52 -24.74
N GLU A 411 -28.10 45.84 -25.13
CA GLU A 411 -27.11 44.91 -25.65
C GLU A 411 -26.36 44.23 -24.49
N ALA A 412 -25.91 42.99 -24.73
CA ALA A 412 -25.10 42.27 -23.76
C ALA A 412 -23.76 43.00 -23.62
N GLN A 413 -23.57 43.71 -22.51
CA GLN A 413 -22.28 44.37 -22.27
C GLN A 413 -21.22 43.33 -21.89
N HIS A 414 -20.13 43.29 -22.64
CA HIS A 414 -18.98 42.48 -22.26
C HIS A 414 -18.11 43.28 -21.28
N VAL A 415 -18.60 43.48 -20.05
CA VAL A 415 -17.80 44.15 -19.03
C VAL A 415 -16.92 43.13 -18.34
N GLN A 416 -15.62 43.23 -18.60
CA GLN A 416 -14.60 42.48 -17.89
C GLN A 416 -14.40 43.12 -16.52
N ILE A 417 -14.92 42.51 -15.47
CA ILE A 417 -14.46 42.85 -14.12
C ILE A 417 -13.26 41.99 -13.81
N ALA A 418 -12.10 42.61 -13.64
CA ALA A 418 -10.93 42.02 -13.01
C ALA A 418 -10.93 42.37 -11.52
N MET A 419 -11.24 41.41 -10.64
CA MET A 419 -11.02 41.57 -9.20
C MET A 419 -9.79 40.78 -8.81
N ARG A 420 -8.78 41.46 -8.27
CA ARG A 420 -7.65 40.83 -7.62
C ARG A 420 -7.81 40.99 -6.12
N GLN A 421 -8.12 39.90 -5.42
CA GLN A 421 -7.97 39.87 -3.98
C GLN A 421 -6.63 39.26 -3.63
N SER A 422 -5.83 39.96 -2.82
CA SER A 422 -4.66 39.37 -2.20
C SER A 422 -4.96 38.76 -0.83
N ARG A 423 -4.28 37.65 -0.52
CA ARG A 423 -4.20 37.06 0.83
C ARG A 423 -5.53 36.67 1.48
N VAL A 424 -6.38 35.90 0.78
CA VAL A 424 -7.46 35.19 1.47
C VAL A 424 -6.81 34.23 2.49
N PRO A 425 -7.12 34.31 3.80
CA PRO A 425 -6.44 33.49 4.79
C PRO A 425 -6.75 31.99 4.62
N ALA A 426 -5.79 31.14 4.97
CA ALA A 426 -6.02 29.70 5.03
C ALA A 426 -7.19 29.37 5.97
N GLY A 427 -8.04 28.42 5.56
CA GLY A 427 -9.20 28.00 6.33
C GLY A 427 -10.44 28.89 6.18
N TYR A 428 -10.40 29.95 5.35
CA TYR A 428 -11.57 30.76 5.01
C TYR A 428 -12.13 30.33 3.64
N GLY A 429 -13.45 30.34 3.50
CA GLY A 429 -14.10 30.26 2.21
C GLY A 429 -14.16 31.64 1.53
N LEU A 430 -14.23 31.64 0.20
CA LEU A 430 -14.39 32.83 -0.65
C LEU A 430 -15.75 32.80 -1.35
N TYR A 431 -16.46 33.92 -1.24
CA TYR A 431 -17.83 34.08 -1.72
C TYR A 431 -17.96 35.37 -2.52
N ILE A 432 -18.94 35.38 -3.42
CA ILE A 432 -19.26 36.55 -4.24
C ILE A 432 -20.72 36.93 -4.08
N ARG A 433 -20.97 38.24 -4.00
CA ARG A 433 -22.31 38.83 -4.01
C ARG A 433 -22.39 39.87 -5.12
N ILE A 434 -23.53 39.93 -5.81
CA ILE A 434 -23.82 41.06 -6.68
C ILE A 434 -24.73 42.07 -5.96
N GLY A 435 -24.42 43.35 -6.14
CA GLY A 435 -25.29 44.45 -5.73
C GLY A 435 -25.64 45.34 -6.92
N SER A 436 -26.71 46.10 -6.75
CA SER A 436 -27.12 47.14 -7.67
C SER A 436 -27.44 48.42 -6.91
N ASN A 437 -27.32 49.56 -7.59
CA ASN A 437 -27.87 50.84 -7.16
C ASN A 437 -29.33 51.07 -7.60
N GLY A 438 -29.93 50.08 -8.27
CA GLY A 438 -31.31 50.08 -8.72
C GLY A 438 -32.29 49.66 -7.64
N THR A 439 -33.55 50.06 -7.79
CA THR A 439 -34.67 49.67 -6.91
C THR A 439 -35.40 48.41 -7.37
N SER A 440 -35.08 47.90 -8.57
CA SER A 440 -35.75 46.72 -9.15
C SER A 440 -35.32 45.44 -8.44
N ALA A 441 -36.22 44.90 -7.61
CA ALA A 441 -36.04 43.61 -6.93
C ALA A 441 -36.28 42.39 -7.85
N THR A 442 -36.51 42.61 -9.14
CA THR A 442 -36.64 41.57 -10.16
C THR A 442 -35.51 41.63 -11.19
N ALA A 443 -34.56 42.56 -11.02
CA ALA A 443 -33.40 42.64 -11.89
C ALA A 443 -32.49 41.42 -11.66
N TYR A 444 -31.81 40.98 -12.71
CA TYR A 444 -30.86 39.88 -12.66
C TYR A 444 -29.65 40.16 -13.54
N CYS A 445 -28.56 39.45 -13.25
CA CYS A 445 -27.38 39.42 -14.11
C CYS A 445 -26.98 37.97 -14.41
N ASP A 446 -26.77 37.67 -15.69
CA ASP A 446 -26.18 36.42 -16.14
C ASP A 446 -24.66 36.60 -16.16
N LEU A 447 -23.96 35.89 -15.26
CA LEU A 447 -22.52 36.00 -15.06
C LEU A 447 -21.81 34.74 -15.54
N LYS A 448 -20.75 34.92 -16.33
CA LYS A 448 -19.79 33.85 -16.66
C LYS A 448 -18.46 34.18 -16.02
N PHE A 449 -18.08 33.38 -15.04
CA PHE A 449 -16.83 33.56 -14.30
C PHE A 449 -15.68 32.78 -14.93
N THR A 450 -14.50 33.37 -14.85
CA THR A 450 -13.21 32.75 -15.06
C THR A 450 -12.33 33.23 -13.94
N TYR A 451 -11.71 32.36 -13.16
CA TYR A 451 -10.78 32.82 -12.13
C TYR A 451 -9.51 31.99 -12.07
N HIS A 452 -8.50 32.60 -11.48
CA HIS A 452 -7.20 32.00 -11.24
C HIS A 452 -6.84 32.17 -9.77
N LEU A 453 -6.53 31.06 -9.11
CA LEU A 453 -6.06 31.01 -7.74
C LEU A 453 -4.53 30.89 -7.75
N TYR A 454 -3.84 31.82 -7.10
CA TYR A 454 -2.38 31.81 -6.99
C TYR A 454 -1.97 31.70 -5.52
N PRO A 455 -1.03 30.81 -5.17
CA PRO A 455 -0.34 30.89 -3.89
C PRO A 455 0.28 32.29 -3.71
N ALA A 456 0.10 32.92 -2.55
CA ALA A 456 0.55 34.31 -2.31
C ALA A 456 2.06 34.52 -2.51
N VAL A 457 2.87 33.46 -2.46
CA VAL A 457 4.33 33.50 -2.69
C VAL A 457 4.68 33.71 -4.17
N LEU A 458 3.82 33.28 -5.10
CA LEU A 458 4.03 33.43 -6.54
C LEU A 458 3.63 34.82 -7.07
N SER A 459 2.88 35.60 -6.28
CA SER A 459 2.43 36.93 -6.70
C SER A 459 3.42 38.05 -6.38
N ALA A 460 4.53 37.74 -5.70
CA ALA A 460 5.59 38.68 -5.32
C ALA A 460 6.65 38.92 -6.42
N TYR A 461 6.57 38.23 -7.56
CA TYR A 461 7.54 38.32 -8.65
C TYR A 461 7.04 39.07 -9.90
N ASN A 462 5.90 39.78 -9.82
CA ASN A 462 5.42 40.66 -10.89
C ASN A 462 5.28 42.10 -10.42
#